data_AF-A0A2X2UUG3-F1
#
_entry.id   AF-A0A2X2UUG3-F1
#
_cell.length_a   1.000
_cell.length_b   1.000
_cell.length_c   1.000
_cell.angle_alpha   90.00
_cell.angle_beta   90.00
_cell.angle_gamma   90.00
#
_symmetry.space_group_name_H-M   'P 1'
#
loop_
_entity.id
_entity.type
_entity.pdbx_description
1 polymer ?
#
loop_
_entity_poly.entity_id
_entity_poly.type
_entity_poly.pdbx_seq_one_letter_code
_entity_poly.pdbx_strand_id
1 'polypeptide(L)'
;MEITNINQLDPLYGVYSYADYLLWKFKERVELFKGKLFKMSAPSAVHQEISMKLAGELYQFLKGSSNMPFMRKLKYQNIGLLTPITKIFWYIY
;
A
#
# COMPACT_ATOMS: atom_id res chain seq x y z
N MET A 1 -24.04 5.17 11.11
CA MET A 1 -24.51 4.29 10.02
C MET A 1 -23.28 3.54 9.51
N GLU A 2 -23.31 2.21 9.42
CA GLU A 2 -22.14 1.46 8.96
C GLU A 2 -22.01 1.56 7.44
N ILE A 3 -20.82 1.93 6.94
CA ILE A 3 -20.54 1.99 5.50
C ILE A 3 -19.91 0.67 5.08
N THR A 4 -20.67 -0.12 4.32
CA THR A 4 -20.29 -1.48 3.88
C THR A 4 -20.11 -1.57 2.36
N ASN A 5 -20.45 -0.51 1.62
CA ASN A 5 -20.28 -0.46 0.18
C ASN A 5 -19.79 0.92 -0.27
N ILE A 6 -18.81 0.95 -1.18
CA ILE A 6 -18.22 2.19 -1.71
C ILE A 6 -19.25 3.11 -2.40
N ASN A 7 -20.32 2.57 -2.97
CA ASN A 7 -21.38 3.34 -3.64
C ASN A 7 -22.22 4.18 -2.66
N GLN A 8 -22.06 3.97 -1.36
CA GLN A 8 -22.68 4.80 -0.31
C GLN A 8 -21.91 6.12 -0.08
N LEU A 9 -20.72 6.26 -0.68
CA LEU A 9 -19.90 7.46 -0.63
C LEU A 9 -20.19 8.35 -1.85
N ASP A 10 -20.08 9.66 -1.66
CA ASP A 10 -20.20 10.67 -2.70
C ASP A 10 -18.78 10.99 -3.26
N PRO A 11 -18.47 10.60 -4.50
CA PRO A 11 -17.18 10.85 -5.12
C PRO A 11 -17.01 12.28 -5.65
N LEU A 12 -18.09 13.04 -5.83
CA LEU A 12 -18.05 14.38 -6.46
C LEU A 12 -17.97 15.49 -5.41
N TYR A 13 -18.75 15.38 -4.34
CA TYR A 13 -18.86 16.43 -3.31
C TYR A 13 -18.55 15.94 -1.90
N GLY A 14 -18.34 14.63 -1.71
CA GLY A 14 -18.01 14.06 -0.41
C GLY A 14 -16.65 14.52 0.11
N VAL A 15 -16.63 14.96 1.36
CA VAL A 15 -15.41 15.26 2.11
C VAL A 15 -15.36 14.36 3.34
N TYR A 16 -14.36 13.49 3.39
CA TYR A 16 -14.21 12.46 4.41
C TYR A 16 -12.94 12.68 5.22
N SER A 17 -13.04 12.49 6.53
CA SER A 17 -11.88 12.50 7.40
C SER A 17 -11.21 11.13 7.46
N TYR A 18 -9.97 11.09 7.96
CA TYR A 18 -9.30 9.82 8.22
C TYR A 18 -10.05 8.96 9.25
N ALA A 19 -10.74 9.58 10.21
CA ALA A 19 -11.55 8.85 11.18
C ALA A 19 -12.73 8.14 10.50
N ASP A 20 -13.36 8.78 9.51
CA ASP A 20 -14.44 8.17 8.72
C ASP A 20 -13.93 6.96 7.94
N TYR A 21 -12.76 7.10 7.30
CA TYR A 21 -12.10 6.01 6.56
C TYR A 21 -11.88 4.76 7.42
N LEU A 22 -11.46 4.93 8.68
CA LEU A 22 -11.21 3.82 9.60
C LEU A 22 -12.48 3.04 9.97
N LEU A 23 -13.65 3.65 9.85
CA LEU A 23 -14.94 3.03 10.18
C LEU A 23 -15.54 2.25 9.00
N TRP A 24 -14.99 2.40 7.80
CA TRP A 24 -15.47 1.72 6.60
C TRP A 24 -15.16 0.22 6.66
N LYS A 25 -16.17 -0.61 6.37
CA LYS A 25 -16.07 -2.08 6.44
C LYS A 25 -16.08 -2.77 5.08
N PHE A 26 -15.92 -2.02 4.00
CA PHE A 26 -15.81 -2.57 2.65
C PHE A 26 -14.38 -3.02 2.33
N LYS A 27 -14.22 -3.90 1.34
CA LYS A 27 -12.93 -4.55 1.02
C LYS A 27 -12.09 -3.73 0.04
N GLU A 28 -12.75 -2.94 -0.80
CA GLU A 28 -12.14 -2.05 -1.77
C GLU A 28 -11.23 -1.03 -1.09
N ARG A 29 -10.08 -0.73 -1.71
CA ARG A 29 -9.18 0.32 -1.23
C ARG A 29 -9.43 1.61 -1.98
N VAL A 30 -9.46 2.70 -1.23
CA VAL A 30 -9.66 4.06 -1.74
C VAL A 30 -8.65 4.99 -1.09
N GLU A 31 -8.26 6.02 -1.82
CA GLU A 31 -7.31 7.01 -1.34
C GLU A 31 -8.06 8.29 -0.98
N LEU A 32 -7.72 8.88 0.17
CA LEU A 32 -8.23 10.18 0.58
C LEU A 32 -7.15 11.25 0.38
N PHE A 33 -7.31 12.08 -0.63
CA PHE A 33 -6.45 13.25 -0.84
C PHE A 33 -7.20 14.53 -0.45
N LYS A 34 -6.76 15.16 0.64
CA LYS A 34 -7.42 16.35 1.23
C LYS A 34 -8.92 16.12 1.50
N GLY A 35 -9.26 14.91 1.92
CA GLY A 35 -10.63 14.48 2.20
C GLY A 35 -11.49 14.14 0.98
N LYS A 36 -10.96 14.29 -0.24
CA LYS A 36 -11.67 13.83 -1.45
C LYS A 36 -11.36 12.36 -1.74
N LEU A 37 -12.38 11.64 -2.20
CA LEU A 37 -12.30 10.23 -2.53
C LEU A 37 -11.66 10.01 -3.91
N PHE A 38 -10.62 9.19 -3.96
CA PHE A 38 -10.00 8.73 -5.21
C PHE A 38 -10.02 7.21 -5.29
N LYS A 39 -10.34 6.70 -6.48
CA LYS A 39 -10.25 5.27 -6.77
C LYS A 39 -8.78 4.90 -6.91
N MET A 40 -8.35 3.90 -6.16
CA MET A 40 -7.00 3.36 -6.32
C MET A 40 -6.85 2.82 -7.76
N SER A 41 -5.84 3.31 -8.47
CA SER A 41 -5.55 2.81 -9.82
C SER A 41 -4.96 1.41 -9.72
N ALA A 42 -5.45 0.49 -10.55
CA ALA A 42 -4.85 -0.83 -10.62
C ALA A 42 -3.39 -0.66 -11.09
N PRO A 43 -2.40 -1.09 -10.28
CA PRO A 43 -1.00 -1.07 -10.70
C PRO A 43 -0.81 -1.88 -12.00
N SER A 44 -0.26 -1.23 -13.02
CA SER A 44 0.05 -1.86 -14.30
C SER A 44 1.31 -2.74 -14.20
N ALA A 45 1.46 -3.71 -15.09
CA ALA A 45 2.66 -4.54 -15.16
C ALA A 45 3.93 -3.69 -15.34
N VAL A 46 3.86 -2.61 -16.13
CA VAL A 46 4.94 -1.64 -16.32
C VAL A 46 5.26 -0.90 -15.01
N HIS A 47 4.23 -0.47 -14.27
CA HIS A 47 4.41 0.18 -12.98
C HIS A 47 5.06 -0.76 -11.96
N GLN A 48 4.64 -2.02 -11.92
CA GLN A 48 5.27 -3.05 -11.08
C GLN A 48 6.75 -3.24 -11.45
N GLU A 49 7.06 -3.40 -12.74
CA GLU A 49 8.44 -3.61 -13.20
C GLU A 49 9.37 -2.46 -12.79
N ILE A 50 8.96 -1.22 -13.03
CA ILE A 50 9.74 -0.04 -12.67
C ILE A 50 9.91 0.05 -11.14
N SER A 51 8.84 -0.18 -10.39
CA SER A 51 8.87 -0.15 -8.91
C SER A 51 9.83 -1.22 -8.36
N MET A 52 9.83 -2.41 -8.95
CA MET A 52 10.71 -3.51 -8.55
C MET A 52 12.18 -3.19 -8.82
N LYS A 53 12.49 -2.61 -10.00
CA LYS A 53 13.85 -2.17 -10.33
C LYS A 53 14.35 -1.12 -9.34
N LEU A 54 13.54 -0.07 -9.09
CA LEU A 54 13.88 0.99 -8.13
C LEU A 54 14.10 0.45 -6.72
N ALA A 55 13.21 -0.44 -6.24
CA ALA A 55 13.36 -1.09 -4.94
C ALA A 55 14.64 -1.94 -4.85
N GLY A 56 15.01 -2.63 -5.93
CA GLY A 56 16.26 -3.39 -6.02
C GLY A 56 17.50 -2.51 -5.88
N GLU A 57 17.55 -1.40 -6.61
CA GLU A 57 18.66 -0.43 -6.53
C GLU A 57 18.79 0.16 -5.12
N LEU A 58 17.67 0.58 -4.52
CA LEU A 58 17.65 1.09 -3.14
C LEU A 58 18.11 0.04 -2.13
N TYR A 59 17.70 -1.21 -2.31
CA TYR A 59 18.15 -2.31 -1.45
C TYR A 59 19.66 -2.48 -1.51
N GLN A 60 20.25 -2.50 -2.71
CA GLN A 60 21.70 -2.67 -2.86
C GLN A 60 22.48 -1.51 -2.25
N PHE A 61 22.03 -0.27 -2.45
CA PHE A 61 22.61 0.90 -1.82
C PHE A 61 22.57 0.82 -0.28
N LEU A 62 21.42 0.44 0.28
CA LEU A 62 21.21 0.43 1.73
C LEU A 62 21.82 -0.79 2.44
N LYS A 63 22.04 -1.91 1.74
CA LYS A 63 22.54 -3.18 2.29
C LYS A 63 23.92 -3.06 2.97
N GLY A 64 24.73 -2.08 2.59
CA GLY A 64 26.05 -1.81 3.19
C GLY A 64 26.04 -0.84 4.37
N SER A 65 24.90 -0.20 4.67
CA SER A 65 24.80 0.77 5.77
C SER A 65 24.38 0.12 7.08
N SER A 66 25.01 0.51 8.19
CA SER A 66 24.70 0.01 9.55
C SER A 66 23.30 0.40 10.06
N ASN A 67 22.60 1.29 9.36
CA ASN A 67 21.40 1.98 9.85
C ASN A 67 20.07 1.32 9.46
N MET A 68 20.00 0.00 9.33
CA MET A 68 18.76 -0.67 8.90
C MET A 68 18.19 -1.72 9.87
N PRO A 69 17.60 -1.30 11.01
CA PRO A 69 16.83 -2.18 11.89
C PRO A 69 15.61 -2.81 11.19
N PHE A 70 14.95 -2.07 10.31
CA PHE A 70 13.71 -2.50 9.63
C PHE A 70 13.94 -3.67 8.67
N MET A 71 15.00 -3.63 7.84
CA MET A 71 15.29 -4.75 6.92
C MET A 71 15.86 -5.98 7.64
N ARG A 72 16.55 -5.81 8.78
CA ARG A 72 17.07 -6.95 9.56
C ARG A 72 15.94 -7.81 10.13
N LYS A 73 14.79 -7.20 10.47
CA LYS A 73 13.59 -7.90 10.97
C LYS A 73 12.92 -8.80 9.92
N LEU A 74 13.08 -8.49 8.64
CA LEU A 74 12.50 -9.27 7.54
C LEU A 74 13.25 -10.59 7.27
N LYS A 75 14.53 -10.69 7.68
CA LYS A 75 15.35 -11.90 7.50
C LYS A 75 15.00 -13.04 8.48
N TYR A 76 14.46 -12.71 9.66
CA TYR A 76 14.16 -13.68 10.73
C TYR A 76 12.74 -14.26 10.69
N GLN A 77 11.88 -13.81 9.77
CA GLN A 77 10.47 -14.22 9.73
C GLN A 77 10.18 -15.46 8.86
N ASN A 78 11.21 -16.19 8.39
CA ASN A 78 11.13 -17.55 7.83
C ASN A 78 9.84 -17.87 7.03
N ILE A 79 9.48 -16.98 6.10
CA ILE A 79 8.49 -17.26 5.06
C ILE A 79 9.30 -17.67 3.84
N GLY A 80 9.14 -18.93 3.42
CA GLY A 80 9.81 -19.48 2.25
C GLY A 80 9.74 -18.53 1.05
N LEU A 81 10.92 -18.23 0.52
CA LEU A 81 11.20 -17.79 -0.85
C LEU A 81 10.19 -16.85 -1.52
N LEU A 82 9.86 -15.73 -0.90
CA LEU A 82 9.35 -14.56 -1.61
C LEU A 82 9.78 -13.33 -0.81
N THR A 83 10.75 -12.59 -1.36
CA THR A 83 11.38 -11.43 -0.74
C THR A 83 10.35 -10.47 -0.13
N PRO A 84 10.66 -9.73 0.95
CA PRO A 84 9.72 -8.80 1.60
C PRO A 84 9.05 -7.79 0.68
N ILE A 85 9.66 -7.52 -0.48
CA ILE A 85 9.11 -6.67 -1.54
C ILE A 85 7.77 -7.22 -2.05
N THR A 86 7.61 -8.53 -2.24
CA THR A 86 6.36 -9.11 -2.77
C THR A 86 5.21 -9.13 -1.76
N LYS A 87 5.51 -9.10 -0.45
CA LYS A 87 4.49 -8.95 0.60
C LYS A 87 3.92 -7.53 0.66
N ILE A 88 4.73 -6.52 0.37
CA ILE A 88 4.24 -5.14 0.22
C ILE A 88 3.31 -5.05 -0.99
N PHE A 89 3.64 -5.73 -2.10
CA PHE A 89 2.75 -5.77 -3.26
C PHE A 89 1.42 -6.48 -2.98
N TRP A 90 1.40 -7.64 -2.30
CA TRP A 90 0.13 -8.31 -1.95
C TRP A 90 -0.78 -7.52 -1.00
N TYR A 91 -0.22 -6.63 -0.17
CA TYR A 91 -1.02 -5.78 0.72
C TYR A 91 -1.57 -4.52 0.03
N ILE A 92 -1.11 -4.24 -1.19
CA ILE A 92 -1.57 -3.12 -2.04
C ILE A 92 -2.60 -3.62 -3.09
N TYR A 93 -2.85 -4.93 -3.18
CA TYR A 93 -4.01 -5.51 -3.88
C TYR A 93 -5.12 -5.93 -2.91
#